data_AF-A0A0F8XDS4-F1
#
_entry.id   AF-A0A0F8XDS4-F1
#
_cell.length_a   1.000
_cell.length_b   1.000
_cell.length_c   1.000
_cell.angle_alpha   90.00
_cell.angle_beta   90.00
_cell.angle_gamma   90.00
#
_symmetry.space_group_name_H-M   'P 1'
#
loop_
_entity.id
_entity.type
_entity.pdbx_description
1 polymer ?
#
loop_
_entity_poly.entity_id
_entity_poly.type
_entity_poly.pdbx_seq_one_letter_code
_entity_poly.pdbx_strand_id
1 'polypeptide(L)'
;MIKTKNDVLVTTDFVRIVHGGRGDYVEFTKDQMILENISIIRDTIWRLSEKWKNRVYYVEYRTTDNIKIYYQKRLVKYADYKL
;
A
#
# COMPACT_ATOMS: atom_id res chain seq x y z
N MET A 1 -14.54 -7.14 2.06
CA MET A 1 -14.32 -5.68 2.15
C MET A 1 -13.60 -5.34 3.44
N ILE A 2 -12.69 -4.36 3.39
CA ILE A 2 -11.91 -3.94 4.56
C ILE A 2 -12.01 -2.43 4.72
N LYS A 3 -12.25 -2.01 5.95
CA LYS A 3 -12.38 -0.62 6.36
C LYS A 3 -11.36 -0.28 7.44
N THR A 4 -11.02 0.99 7.54
CA THR A 4 -10.26 1.51 8.67
C THR A 4 -11.14 1.58 9.93
N LYS A 5 -10.54 1.93 11.08
CA LYS A 5 -11.27 2.14 12.34
C LYS A 5 -12.33 3.25 12.23
N ASN A 6 -12.14 4.22 11.33
CA ASN A 6 -13.05 5.34 11.11
C ASN A 6 -14.05 5.07 9.97
N ASP A 7 -14.32 3.79 9.65
CA ASP A 7 -15.26 3.33 8.63
C ASP A 7 -14.92 3.76 7.18
N VAL A 8 -13.68 4.16 6.91
CA VAL A 8 -13.22 4.46 5.55
C VAL A 8 -13.01 3.15 4.79
N LEU A 9 -13.77 2.94 3.71
CA LEU A 9 -13.63 1.76 2.86
C LEU A 9 -12.33 1.84 2.05
N VAL A 10 -11.43 0.88 2.26
CA VAL A 10 -10.11 0.83 1.61
C VAL A 10 -10.10 -0.12 0.42
N THR A 11 -10.70 -1.29 0.59
CA THR A 11 -10.70 -2.33 -0.43
C THR A 11 -11.95 -3.21 -0.39
N THR A 12 -12.37 -3.69 -1.55
CA THR A 12 -13.52 -4.59 -1.69
C THR A 12 -13.24 -5.98 -1.15
N ASP A 13 -11.97 -6.42 -1.16
CA ASP A 13 -11.54 -7.75 -0.70
C ASP A 13 -10.05 -7.77 -0.33
N PHE A 14 -9.51 -8.92 0.08
CA PHE A 14 -8.07 -9.09 0.29
C PHE A 14 -7.59 -10.42 -0.27
N VAL A 15 -6.31 -10.49 -0.62
CA VAL A 15 -5.66 -11.70 -1.10
C VAL A 15 -5.16 -12.54 0.08
N ARG A 16 -4.45 -11.89 1.01
CA ARG A 16 -3.80 -12.55 2.15
C ARG A 16 -3.30 -11.55 3.19
N ILE A 17 -2.82 -12.09 4.30
CA ILE A 17 -1.95 -11.39 5.23
C ILE A 17 -0.48 -11.62 4.83
N VAL A 18 0.31 -10.56 4.86
CA VAL A 18 1.76 -10.57 4.72
C VAL A 18 2.35 -10.29 6.10
N HIS A 19 3.14 -11.23 6.60
CA HIS A 19 3.88 -11.11 7.85
C HIS A 19 5.23 -10.44 7.55
N GLY A 20 5.33 -9.15 7.86
CA GLY A 20 6.54 -8.37 7.70
C GLY A 20 7.28 -8.16 9.02
N GLY A 21 8.55 -7.77 8.95
CA GLY A 21 9.38 -7.49 10.13
C GLY A 21 8.89 -6.35 11.05
N ARG A 22 7.83 -5.61 10.68
CA ARG A 22 7.18 -4.58 11.50
C ARG A 22 5.75 -4.91 11.90
N GLY A 23 5.27 -6.11 11.57
CA GLY A 23 3.91 -6.56 11.81
C GLY A 23 3.22 -7.03 10.54
N ASP A 24 1.92 -7.27 10.69
CA ASP A 24 1.07 -7.85 9.66
C ASP A 24 0.47 -6.78 8.76
N TYR A 25 0.40 -7.11 7.47
CA TYR A 25 -0.16 -6.25 6.44
C TYR A 25 -1.23 -6.99 5.65
N VAL A 26 -2.32 -6.30 5.32
CA VAL A 26 -3.32 -6.79 4.37
C VAL A 26 -2.80 -6.54 2.96
N GLU A 27 -2.71 -7.60 2.15
CA GLU A 27 -2.40 -7.51 0.73
C GLU A 27 -3.67 -7.59 -0.10
N PHE A 28 -3.81 -6.68 -1.06
CA PHE A 28 -4.92 -6.61 -2.01
C PHE A 28 -4.42 -6.08 -3.36
N THR A 29 -5.15 -6.37 -4.43
CA THR A 29 -4.79 -5.95 -5.79
C THR A 29 -5.25 -4.52 -6.07
N LYS A 30 -4.70 -3.93 -7.15
CA LYS A 30 -5.11 -2.58 -7.58
C LYS A 30 -6.60 -2.51 -7.94
N ASP A 31 -7.15 -3.56 -8.52
CA ASP A 31 -8.57 -3.62 -8.91
C ASP A 31 -9.50 -3.72 -7.70
N GLN A 32 -8.98 -4.16 -6.55
CA GLN A 32 -9.70 -4.19 -5.29
C GLN A 32 -9.65 -2.85 -4.55
N MET A 33 -8.86 -1.87 -5.00
CA MET A 33 -8.71 -0.56 -4.34
C MET A 33 -9.93 0.34 -4.53
N ILE A 34 -10.33 1.04 -3.47
CA ILE A 34 -11.29 2.15 -3.57
C ILE A 34 -10.50 3.46 -3.74
N LEU A 35 -10.32 3.89 -4.99
CA LEU A 35 -9.46 5.03 -5.33
C LEU A 35 -9.99 6.35 -4.78
N GLU A 36 -11.31 6.49 -4.62
CA GLU A 36 -11.97 7.69 -4.08
C GLU A 36 -11.53 8.00 -2.65
N ASN A 37 -11.14 6.98 -1.88
CA ASN A 37 -10.72 7.10 -0.49
C ASN A 37 -9.20 7.09 -0.31
N ILE A 38 -8.42 7.02 -1.40
CA ILE A 38 -6.97 6.82 -1.35
C ILE A 38 -6.28 7.90 -2.19
N SER A 39 -5.26 8.55 -1.61
CA SER A 39 -4.51 9.62 -2.26
C SER A 39 -3.00 9.41 -2.13
N ILE A 40 -2.24 9.96 -3.09
CA ILE A 40 -0.78 10.02 -2.98
C ILE A 40 -0.36 11.22 -2.13
N ILE A 41 0.68 11.05 -1.32
CA ILE A 41 1.23 12.16 -0.54
C ILE A 41 2.13 13.02 -1.42
N ARG A 42 1.84 14.34 -1.47
CA ARG A 42 2.53 15.31 -2.33
C ARG A 42 4.06 15.24 -2.20
N ASP A 43 4.55 15.19 -0.97
CA ASP A 43 5.99 15.15 -0.66
C ASP A 43 6.66 13.83 -1.06
N THR A 44 5.88 12.83 -1.46
CA THR A 44 6.37 11.52 -1.91
C THR A 44 6.23 11.31 -3.42
N ILE A 45 5.69 12.28 -4.17
CA ILE A 45 5.49 12.17 -5.63
C ILE A 45 6.80 11.89 -6.38
N TRP A 46 7.95 12.36 -5.88
CA TRP A 46 9.26 12.07 -6.47
C TRP A 46 9.55 10.55 -6.62
N ARG A 47 8.90 9.71 -5.81
CA ARG A 47 8.98 8.23 -5.89
C ARG A 47 8.37 7.64 -7.16
N LEU A 48 7.60 8.43 -7.90
CA LEU A 48 7.05 8.07 -9.21
C LEU A 48 8.01 8.36 -10.37
N SER A 49 9.02 9.21 -10.15
CA SER A 49 9.92 9.64 -11.23
C SER A 49 10.86 8.53 -11.71
N GLU A 50 11.22 8.62 -12.99
CA GLU A 50 12.12 7.69 -13.67
C GLU A 50 13.48 7.58 -12.98
N LYS A 51 14.01 8.72 -12.51
CA LYS A 51 15.28 8.80 -11.75
C LYS A 51 15.31 7.87 -10.53
N TRP A 52 14.15 7.64 -9.91
CA TRP A 52 14.04 6.90 -8.65
C TRP A 52 13.41 5.50 -8.83
N LYS A 53 13.01 5.11 -10.05
CA LYS A 53 12.27 3.86 -10.31
C LYS A 53 12.92 2.61 -9.69
N ASN A 54 14.24 2.51 -9.75
CA ASN A 54 15.02 1.37 -9.26
C ASN A 54 15.50 1.52 -7.82
N ARG A 55 15.31 2.69 -7.21
CA ARG A 55 15.80 3.02 -5.86
C ARG A 55 14.70 2.97 -4.81
N VAL A 56 13.45 3.03 -5.23
CA VAL A 56 12.29 3.09 -4.34
C VAL A 56 11.70 1.69 -4.12
N TYR A 57 11.43 1.36 -2.86
CA TYR A 57 10.80 0.09 -2.49
C TYR A 57 9.28 0.10 -2.66
N TYR A 58 8.64 1.26 -2.49
CA TYR A 58 7.19 1.42 -2.57
C TYR A 58 6.78 2.88 -2.83
N VAL A 59 5.58 3.08 -3.39
CA VAL A 59 4.91 4.39 -3.43
C VAL A 59 3.98 4.47 -2.22
N GLU A 60 3.99 5.62 -1.54
CA GLU A 60 3.16 5.85 -0.37
C GLU A 60 1.82 6.45 -0.77
N TYR A 61 0.76 5.73 -0.47
CA TYR A 61 -0.61 6.22 -0.51
C TYR A 61 -1.14 6.36 0.92
N ARG A 62 -2.16 7.20 1.09
CA ARG A 62 -2.88 7.38 2.34
C ARG A 62 -4.39 7.32 2.11
N THR A 63 -5.09 6.72 3.05
CA THR A 63 -6.54 6.88 3.17
C THR A 63 -6.88 8.30 3.62
N THR A 64 -8.14 8.71 3.48
CA THR A 64 -8.65 10.00 3.97
C THR A 64 -8.48 10.18 5.48
N ASP A 65 -8.44 9.09 6.25
CA ASP A 65 -8.14 9.08 7.68
C ASP A 65 -6.68 8.71 8.01
N ASN A 66 -5.77 8.92 7.05
CA ASN A 66 -4.31 8.88 7.20
C ASN A 66 -3.68 7.49 7.49
N ILE A 67 -4.36 6.40 7.16
CA ILE A 67 -3.79 5.05 7.16
C ILE A 67 -2.88 4.87 5.95
N LYS A 68 -1.69 4.30 6.17
CA LYS A 68 -0.67 4.12 5.13
C LYS A 68 -0.93 2.88 4.28
N ILE A 69 -0.86 3.05 2.97
CA ILE A 69 -0.93 1.98 1.97
C ILE A 69 0.37 1.99 1.18
N TYR A 70 0.98 0.82 1.03
CA TYR A 70 2.25 0.61 0.34
C TYR A 70 1.97 0.01 -1.04
N TYR A 71 2.14 0.80 -2.10
CA TYR A 71 2.19 0.21 -3.45
C TYR A 71 3.60 -0.31 -3.70
N GLN A 72 3.78 -1.61 -3.44
CA GLN A 72 5.08 -2.28 -3.44
C GLN A 72 5.71 -2.26 -4.84
N LYS A 73 6.98 -1.85 -4.94
CA LYS A 73 7.79 -1.88 -6.17
C LYS A 73 8.91 -2.91 -6.13
N ARG A 74 9.41 -3.26 -4.93
CA ARG A 74 10.54 -4.18 -4.74
C ARG A 74 10.36 -5.02 -3.48
N LEU A 75 10.77 -6.27 -3.48
CA LEU A 75 10.68 -7.14 -2.30
C LEU A 75 11.75 -6.79 -1.24
N VAL A 76 11.48 -7.20 -0.01
CA VAL A 76 12.40 -7.16 1.14
C VAL A 76 12.50 -8.55 1.74
N LYS A 77 13.66 -8.89 2.33
CA LYS A 77 13.94 -10.24 2.83
C LYS A 77 13.17 -10.63 4.10
N TYR A 78 12.60 -9.64 4.80
CA TYR A 78 11.95 -9.82 6.09
C TYR A 78 10.41 -9.89 6.00
N ALA A 79 9.88 -10.11 4.80
CA ALA A 79 8.45 -10.29 4.59
C ALA A 79 8.21 -11.52 3.72
N ASP A 80 7.14 -12.23 4.01
CA ASP A 80 6.79 -13.55 3.48
C ASP A 80 5.98 -13.49 2.17
N TYR A 81 6.35 -12.60 1.24
CA TYR A 81 5.64 -12.43 -0.03
C TYR A 81 5.47 -13.75 -0.80
N LYS A 82 4.33 -13.90 -1.48
CA LYS A 82 4.06 -15.01 -2.40
C LYS A 82 4.25 -14.46 -3.81
N LEU A 83 5.10 -15.13 -4.58
CA LEU A 83 5.37 -14.82 -5.97
C LEU A 83 4.58 -15.76 -6.87
#